data_AF-A0A6A5UJQ2-F1
#
_entry.id   AF-A0A6A5UJQ2-F1
#
_cell.length_a   1.000
_cell.length_b   1.000
_cell.length_c   1.000
_cell.angle_alpha   90.00
_cell.angle_beta   90.00
_cell.angle_gamma   90.00
#
_symmetry.space_group_name_H-M   'P 1'
#
loop_
_entity.id
_entity.type
_entity.pdbx_description
1 polymer ?
#
loop_
_entity_poly.entity_id
_entity_poly.type
_entity_poly.pdbx_seq_one_letter_code
_entity_poly.pdbx_strand_id
1 'polypeptide(L)'
;MPINRRKPYKYKVQKSQPKKTSRRELSAVERAFAVGASMFGMATNKEIAETFDPPTTKDAIAKLVKRTRERSEQEGLSITNPELYETAPGRGRPQLLDDAQKKRIIEIVTQDRAHREKEPLQAIKDGDFAELPPISVSTFENVMYEAGYARRKPGWKPPLTEQEMQDRYEWALEHNPDKYKVGDNLGFNFRQCVYTDETPARIGEQRGMRRAWFLPDEKYDCDVKHDRVQKYCKLQFYGAFTYNHRGPCHIYGHEKEDEKVAAEAALAHENAERRKQATSAQHRARAALQEI
;
A
#
# COMPACT_ATOMS: atom_id res chain seq x y z
N MET A 1 18.72 -0.76 0.20
CA MET A 1 17.49 -0.58 1.01
C MET A 1 17.14 0.91 1.06
N PRO A 2 15.93 1.34 0.72
CA PRO A 2 15.61 2.77 0.68
C PRO A 2 15.54 3.32 2.11
N ILE A 3 16.45 4.23 2.42
CA ILE A 3 16.54 4.91 3.72
C ILE A 3 15.31 5.80 3.89
N ASN A 4 14.40 5.40 4.78
CA ASN A 4 13.18 6.13 5.07
C ASN A 4 13.51 7.43 5.82
N ARG A 5 13.52 8.57 5.09
CA ARG A 5 13.83 9.91 5.64
C ARG A 5 12.70 10.54 6.47
N ARG A 6 11.62 9.81 6.78
CA ARG A 6 10.53 10.32 7.62
C ARG A 6 10.94 10.21 9.09
N LYS A 7 10.97 11.35 9.80
CA LYS A 7 11.04 11.34 11.27
C LYS A 7 9.90 10.45 11.79
N PRO A 8 10.15 9.48 12.69
CA PRO A 8 9.10 8.67 13.26
C PRO A 8 8.07 9.58 13.90
N TYR A 9 6.81 9.46 13.45
CA TYR A 9 5.71 10.23 14.00
C TYR A 9 5.51 9.79 15.45
N LYS A 10 5.96 10.60 16.41
CA LYS A 10 5.71 10.38 17.84
C LYS A 10 4.23 10.65 18.09
N TYR A 11 3.41 9.61 17.98
CA TYR A 11 2.04 9.65 18.48
C TYR A 11 2.11 10.12 19.93
N LYS A 12 1.36 11.20 20.25
CA LYS A 12 1.21 11.87 21.56
C LYS A 12 2.14 11.31 22.63
N VAL A 13 3.17 12.09 23.01
CA VAL A 13 4.05 11.80 24.17
C VAL A 13 3.21 11.12 25.24
N GLN A 14 3.46 9.83 25.48
CA GLN A 14 2.81 9.10 26.56
C GLN A 14 3.19 9.84 27.83
N LYS A 15 2.31 10.73 28.29
CA LYS A 15 2.43 11.33 29.61
C LYS A 15 2.39 10.14 30.56
N SER A 16 3.46 9.93 31.31
CA SER A 16 3.49 8.93 32.37
C SER A 16 2.30 9.23 33.27
N GLN A 17 1.25 8.40 33.19
CA GLN A 17 0.11 8.60 34.07
C GLN A 17 0.61 8.31 35.49
N PRO A 18 0.40 9.23 36.45
CA PRO A 18 0.70 8.93 37.84
C PRO A 18 -0.10 7.68 38.20
N LYS A 19 0.59 6.64 38.66
CA LYS A 19 -0.08 5.41 39.08
C LYS A 19 -1.08 5.79 40.18
N LYS A 20 -2.35 5.44 40.01
CA LYS A 20 -3.40 5.68 41.02
C LYS A 20 -3.11 5.02 42.37
N THR A 21 -2.19 4.06 42.41
CA THR A 21 -1.77 3.37 43.63
C THR A 21 -0.25 3.23 43.67
N SER A 22 0.32 3.19 44.86
CA SER A 22 1.73 2.86 45.11
C SER A 22 2.04 1.37 44.87
N ARG A 23 1.07 0.56 44.42
CA ARG A 23 1.27 -0.86 44.15
C ARG A 23 2.31 -1.05 43.05
N ARG A 24 3.36 -1.81 43.38
CA ARG A 24 4.40 -2.25 42.46
C ARG A 24 4.31 -3.75 42.29
N GLU A 25 4.28 -4.21 41.04
CA GLU A 25 4.48 -5.63 40.73
C GLU A 25 5.94 -5.98 40.97
N LEU A 26 6.20 -7.10 41.65
CA LEU A 26 7.56 -7.62 41.83
C LEU A 26 8.15 -8.06 40.49
N SER A 27 9.41 -7.72 40.24
CA SER A 27 10.14 -8.19 39.04
C SER A 27 10.38 -9.70 39.09
N ALA A 28 10.76 -10.31 37.96
CA ALA A 28 11.05 -11.76 37.92
C ALA A 28 12.16 -12.14 38.92
N VAL A 29 13.20 -11.31 39.04
CA VAL A 29 14.31 -11.50 39.99
C VAL A 29 13.82 -11.38 41.43
N GLU A 30 12.99 -10.39 41.72
CA GLU A 30 12.42 -10.20 43.06
C GLU A 30 11.46 -11.33 43.45
N ARG A 31 10.71 -11.86 42.48
CA ARG A 31 9.87 -13.04 42.68
C ARG A 31 10.71 -14.29 42.96
N ALA A 32 11.79 -14.49 42.20
CA ALA A 32 12.73 -15.59 42.43
C ALA A 32 13.40 -15.49 43.80
N PHE A 33 13.84 -14.29 44.19
CA PHE A 33 14.38 -14.02 45.52
C PHE A 33 13.35 -14.34 46.62
N ALA A 34 12.12 -13.82 46.52
CA ALA A 34 11.08 -14.07 47.52
C ALA A 34 10.77 -15.57 47.69
N VAL A 35 10.63 -16.30 46.59
CA VAL A 35 10.35 -17.75 46.64
C VAL A 35 11.56 -18.52 47.15
N GLY A 36 12.78 -18.17 46.74
CA GLY A 36 14.00 -18.78 47.22
C GLY A 36 14.23 -18.56 48.73
N ALA A 37 14.04 -17.32 49.21
CA ALA A 37 14.14 -16.98 50.62
C ALA A 37 13.10 -17.71 51.48
N SER A 38 11.88 -17.88 50.96
CA SER A 38 10.80 -18.59 51.65
C SER A 38 11.05 -20.11 51.69
N MET A 39 11.51 -20.71 50.59
CA MET A 39 11.62 -22.17 50.45
C MET A 39 12.96 -22.74 50.93
N PHE A 40 14.06 -22.04 50.71
CA PHE A 40 15.40 -22.50 51.06
C PHE A 40 16.02 -21.69 52.20
N GLY A 41 15.66 -20.41 52.33
CA GLY A 41 16.22 -19.51 53.34
C GLY A 41 15.54 -19.56 54.71
N MET A 42 14.42 -20.29 54.86
CA MET A 42 13.59 -20.34 56.07
C MET A 42 13.14 -18.96 56.62
N ALA A 43 13.22 -17.91 55.80
CA ALA A 43 12.77 -16.58 56.18
C ALA A 43 11.24 -16.55 56.23
N THR A 44 10.68 -15.84 57.20
CA THR A 44 9.23 -15.69 57.30
C THR A 44 8.72 -14.79 56.17
N ASN A 45 7.50 -15.06 55.69
CA ASN A 45 6.87 -14.22 54.67
C ASN A 45 6.72 -12.75 55.09
N LYS A 46 6.78 -12.45 56.40
CA LYS A 46 6.77 -11.07 56.91
C LYS A 46 8.12 -10.40 56.68
N GLU A 47 9.22 -11.05 57.06
CA GLU A 47 10.60 -10.54 56.87
C GLU A 47 10.93 -10.35 55.38
N ILE A 48 10.48 -11.29 54.54
CA ILE A 48 10.63 -11.19 53.08
C ILE A 48 9.83 -10.00 52.52
N ALA A 49 8.64 -9.72 53.06
CA ALA A 49 7.82 -8.62 52.58
C ALA A 49 8.42 -7.24 52.93
N GLU A 50 9.06 -7.14 54.10
CA GLU A 50 9.74 -5.94 54.62
C GLU A 50 11.07 -5.64 53.92
N THR A 51 11.67 -6.62 53.22
CA THR A 51 12.94 -6.43 52.50
C THR A 51 12.78 -5.71 51.15
N PHE A 52 11.56 -5.58 50.63
CA PHE A 52 11.29 -4.86 49.39
C PHE A 52 11.04 -3.37 49.65
N ASP A 53 11.46 -2.51 48.72
CA ASP A 53 11.14 -1.08 48.72
C ASP A 53 10.40 -0.68 47.43
N PRO A 54 9.10 -0.29 47.49
CA PRO A 54 8.27 -0.21 48.69
C PRO A 54 7.94 -1.60 49.28
N PRO A 55 7.68 -1.69 50.60
CA PRO A 55 7.31 -2.94 51.25
C PRO A 55 6.09 -3.58 50.60
N THR A 56 6.16 -4.90 50.42
CA THR A 56 5.00 -5.68 49.97
C THR A 56 4.22 -6.21 51.17
N THR A 57 3.16 -6.98 50.94
CA THR A 57 2.40 -7.61 52.03
C THR A 57 2.80 -9.07 52.19
N LYS A 58 2.79 -9.56 53.44
CA LYS A 58 2.96 -10.99 53.77
C LYS A 58 2.06 -11.89 52.90
N ASP A 59 0.81 -11.46 52.67
CA ASP A 59 -0.17 -12.19 51.85
C ASP A 59 0.23 -12.25 50.38
N ALA A 60 0.86 -11.20 49.84
CA ALA A 60 1.34 -11.20 48.46
C ALA A 60 2.46 -12.22 48.28
N ILE A 61 3.42 -12.29 49.22
CA ILE A 61 4.49 -13.28 49.22
C ILE A 61 3.92 -14.70 49.37
N ALA A 62 2.99 -14.92 50.28
CA ALA A 62 2.35 -16.23 50.45
C ALA A 62 1.62 -16.70 49.18
N LYS A 63 0.86 -15.80 48.52
CA LYS A 63 0.18 -16.09 47.25
C LYS A 63 1.16 -16.35 46.11
N LEU A 64 2.27 -15.62 46.07
CA LEU A 64 3.34 -15.82 45.09
C LEU A 64 3.95 -17.22 45.23
N VAL A 65 4.41 -17.58 46.44
CA VAL A 65 5.00 -18.90 46.72
C VAL A 65 4.04 -20.03 46.34
N LYS A 66 2.77 -19.92 46.76
CA LYS A 66 1.74 -20.90 46.43
C LYS A 66 1.57 -21.05 44.91
N ARG A 67 1.39 -19.94 44.17
CA ARG A 67 1.19 -19.95 42.72
C ARG A 67 2.40 -20.51 41.98
N THR A 68 3.62 -20.16 42.40
CA THR A 68 4.85 -20.66 41.78
C THR A 68 5.03 -22.15 42.01
N ARG A 69 4.69 -22.67 43.20
CA ARG A 69 4.70 -24.12 43.48
C ARG A 69 3.68 -24.86 42.60
N GLU A 70 2.44 -24.38 42.57
CA GLU A 70 1.39 -24.99 41.72
C GLU A 70 1.80 -25.01 40.24
N ARG A 71 2.43 -23.93 39.75
CA ARG A 71 2.92 -23.85 38.36
C ARG A 71 4.10 -24.79 38.10
N SER A 72 5.04 -24.89 39.05
CA SER A 72 6.17 -25.82 39.01
C SER A 72 5.70 -27.28 38.93
N GLU A 73 4.70 -27.66 39.72
CA GLU A 73 4.09 -28.98 39.70
C GLU A 73 3.33 -29.25 38.38
N GLN A 74 2.58 -28.27 37.88
CA GLN A 74 1.82 -28.40 36.63
C GLN A 74 2.72 -28.51 35.38
N GLU A 75 3.78 -27.71 35.31
CA GLU A 75 4.70 -27.67 34.16
C GLU A 75 5.85 -28.70 34.30
N GLY A 76 5.97 -29.38 35.45
CA GLY A 76 7.06 -30.33 35.72
C GLY A 76 8.44 -29.68 35.83
N LEU A 77 8.49 -28.38 36.14
CA LEU A 77 9.70 -27.58 36.19
C LEU A 77 10.25 -27.48 37.61
N SER A 78 11.58 -27.49 37.75
CA SER A 78 12.22 -27.17 39.02
C SER A 78 11.90 -25.73 39.45
N ILE A 79 11.71 -25.51 40.76
CA ILE A 79 11.45 -24.19 41.35
C ILE A 79 12.56 -23.17 41.02
N THR A 80 13.78 -23.63 40.74
CA THR A 80 14.90 -22.76 40.36
C THR A 80 14.84 -22.27 38.91
N ASN A 81 13.89 -22.73 38.09
CA ASN A 81 13.78 -22.33 36.69
C ASN A 81 13.30 -20.85 36.56
N PRO A 82 14.06 -19.96 35.89
CA PRO A 82 13.66 -18.58 35.65
C PRO A 82 12.29 -18.38 34.99
N GLU A 83 11.86 -19.29 34.10
CA GLU A 83 10.60 -19.16 33.35
C GLU A 83 9.35 -19.14 34.24
N LEU A 84 9.43 -19.77 35.42
CA LEU A 84 8.35 -19.78 36.41
C LEU A 84 8.05 -18.38 36.96
N TYR A 85 9.05 -17.50 36.94
CA TYR A 85 8.99 -16.16 37.51
C TYR A 85 8.70 -15.08 36.47
N GLU A 86 8.54 -15.42 35.20
CA GLU A 86 8.10 -14.45 34.19
C GLU A 86 6.62 -14.09 34.36
N THR A 87 6.28 -12.85 34.00
CA THR A 87 4.89 -12.39 34.08
C THR A 87 4.11 -13.07 32.96
N ALA A 88 3.30 -14.07 33.28
CA ALA A 88 2.36 -14.62 32.32
C ALA A 88 1.46 -13.50 31.77
N PRO A 89 1.21 -13.44 30.46
CA PRO A 89 0.26 -12.48 29.90
C PRO A 89 -1.08 -12.66 30.63
N GLY A 90 -1.55 -11.58 31.25
CA GLY A 90 -2.79 -11.64 32.03
C GLY A 90 -3.97 -12.02 31.14
N ARG A 91 -5.05 -12.54 31.77
CA ARG A 91 -6.35 -12.68 31.09
C ARG A 91 -6.85 -11.29 30.73
N GLY A 92 -6.54 -10.86 29.51
CA GLY A 92 -7.07 -9.63 28.94
C GLY A 92 -8.59 -9.69 28.82
N ARG A 93 -9.19 -8.55 28.48
CA ARG A 93 -10.60 -8.51 28.09
C ARG A 93 -10.81 -9.46 26.90
N PRO A 94 -11.87 -10.28 26.88
CA PRO A 94 -12.20 -11.09 25.71
C PRO A 94 -12.33 -10.20 24.48
N GLN A 95 -11.84 -10.70 23.34
CA GLN A 95 -11.94 -9.97 22.08
C GLN A 95 -13.40 -9.82 21.67
N LEU A 96 -13.74 -8.66 21.10
CA LEU A 96 -15.10 -8.38 20.62
C LEU A 96 -15.47 -9.26 19.42
N LEU A 97 -14.49 -9.53 18.56
CA LEU A 97 -14.65 -10.28 17.32
C LEU A 97 -13.84 -11.56 17.40
N ASP A 98 -14.43 -12.66 16.95
CA ASP A 98 -13.69 -13.89 16.66
C ASP A 98 -12.95 -13.79 15.31
N ASP A 99 -12.10 -14.77 15.02
CA ASP A 99 -11.31 -14.75 13.79
C ASP A 99 -12.15 -15.01 12.52
N ALA A 100 -13.31 -15.66 12.63
CA ALA A 100 -14.21 -15.87 11.50
C ALA A 100 -14.93 -14.56 11.12
N GLN A 101 -15.36 -13.78 12.11
CA GLN A 101 -15.94 -12.45 11.97
C GLN A 101 -14.93 -11.47 11.37
N LYS A 102 -13.65 -11.52 11.79
CA LYS A 102 -12.59 -10.72 11.17
C LYS A 102 -12.42 -11.05 9.69
N LYS A 103 -12.40 -12.33 9.32
CA LYS A 103 -12.35 -12.76 7.91
C LYS A 103 -13.56 -12.28 7.14
N ARG A 104 -14.75 -12.37 7.73
CA ARG A 104 -15.99 -11.88 7.11
C ARG A 104 -15.94 -10.38 6.80
N ILE A 105 -15.38 -9.56 7.69
CA ILE A 105 -15.15 -8.13 7.43
C ILE A 105 -14.27 -7.94 6.19
N ILE A 106 -13.16 -8.67 6.10
CA ILE A 106 -12.22 -8.57 4.98
C ILE A 106 -12.90 -8.99 3.67
N GLU A 107 -13.66 -10.09 3.67
CA GLU A 107 -14.42 -10.55 2.51
C GLU A 107 -15.39 -9.48 2.00
N ILE A 108 -16.18 -8.88 2.90
CA ILE A 108 -17.15 -7.82 2.53
C ILE A 108 -16.42 -6.61 1.94
N VAL A 109 -15.33 -6.16 2.56
CA VAL A 109 -14.59 -4.98 2.08
C VAL A 109 -13.93 -5.24 0.74
N THR A 110 -13.44 -6.45 0.51
CA THR A 110 -12.68 -6.81 -0.69
C THR A 110 -13.54 -7.30 -1.85
N GLN A 111 -14.84 -7.48 -1.63
CA GLN A 111 -15.80 -8.06 -2.58
C GLN A 111 -15.85 -7.34 -3.93
N ASP A 112 -15.89 -6.01 -3.91
CA ASP A 112 -15.92 -5.20 -5.12
C ASP A 112 -15.22 -3.86 -4.91
N ARG A 113 -15.11 -3.09 -6.01
CA ARG A 113 -14.53 -1.75 -5.99
C ARG A 113 -15.26 -0.78 -5.05
N ALA A 114 -16.59 -0.82 -5.02
CA ALA A 114 -17.39 0.12 -4.24
C ALA A 114 -17.13 -0.05 -2.73
N HIS A 115 -17.10 -1.30 -2.26
CA HIS A 115 -16.80 -1.66 -0.88
C HIS A 115 -15.34 -1.31 -0.51
N ARG A 116 -14.39 -1.53 -1.43
CA ARG A 116 -12.98 -1.15 -1.22
C ARG A 116 -12.79 0.35 -1.08
N GLU A 117 -13.53 1.17 -1.83
CA GLU A 117 -13.44 2.64 -1.79
C GLU A 117 -14.24 3.29 -0.65
N LYS A 118 -15.24 2.58 -0.14
CA LYS A 118 -16.16 3.08 0.89
C LYS A 118 -15.39 3.50 2.14
N GLU A 119 -15.78 4.65 2.68
CA GLU A 119 -15.18 5.11 3.93
C GLU A 119 -15.67 4.24 5.09
N PRO A 120 -14.81 3.88 6.07
CA PRO A 120 -15.20 3.01 7.17
C PRO A 120 -16.46 3.45 7.92
N LEU A 121 -16.58 4.77 8.15
CA LEU A 121 -17.77 5.35 8.77
C LEU A 121 -19.03 5.13 7.94
N GLN A 122 -18.91 5.25 6.62
CA GLN A 122 -20.02 5.07 5.70
C GLN A 122 -20.41 3.58 5.59
N ALA A 123 -19.44 2.67 5.52
CA ALA A 123 -19.68 1.23 5.52
C ALA A 123 -20.45 0.77 6.77
N ILE A 124 -20.07 1.28 7.94
CA ILE A 124 -20.78 0.99 9.20
C ILE A 124 -22.20 1.60 9.20
N LYS A 125 -22.37 2.83 8.73
CA LYS A 125 -23.68 3.51 8.67
C LYS A 125 -24.65 2.85 7.71
N ASP A 126 -24.15 2.38 6.58
CA ASP A 126 -24.95 1.72 5.54
C ASP A 126 -25.33 0.29 5.92
N GLY A 127 -24.80 -0.23 7.02
CA GLY A 127 -25.18 -1.54 7.55
C GLY A 127 -24.46 -2.71 6.89
N ASP A 128 -23.34 -2.47 6.20
CA ASP A 128 -22.56 -3.53 5.53
C ASP A 128 -22.13 -4.66 6.49
N PHE A 129 -22.07 -4.36 7.79
CA PHE A 129 -21.68 -5.27 8.86
C PHE A 129 -22.81 -5.59 9.84
N ALA A 130 -24.08 -5.48 9.43
CA ALA A 130 -25.23 -5.69 10.32
C ALA A 130 -25.31 -7.09 10.96
N GLU A 131 -24.69 -8.10 10.32
CA GLU A 131 -24.60 -9.48 10.82
C GLU A 131 -23.58 -9.64 11.96
N LEU A 132 -22.72 -8.63 12.18
CA LEU A 132 -21.64 -8.65 13.16
C LEU A 132 -22.02 -7.84 14.41
N PRO A 133 -21.37 -8.10 15.57
CA PRO A 133 -21.50 -7.23 16.72
C PRO A 133 -21.20 -5.76 16.35
N PRO A 134 -21.85 -4.77 16.99
CA PRO A 134 -21.58 -3.36 16.70
C PRO A 134 -20.10 -3.02 16.84
N ILE A 135 -19.46 -2.69 15.71
CA ILE A 135 -18.04 -2.31 15.64
C ILE A 135 -17.87 -0.80 15.51
N SER A 136 -16.81 -0.26 16.10
CA SER A 136 -16.38 1.10 15.84
C SER A 136 -15.49 1.16 14.59
N VAL A 137 -15.36 2.36 14.02
CA VAL A 137 -14.42 2.63 12.91
C VAL A 137 -13.00 2.17 13.25
N SER A 138 -12.54 2.43 14.48
CA SER A 138 -11.20 2.01 14.93
C SER A 138 -11.03 0.50 14.97
N THR A 139 -12.06 -0.24 15.40
CA THR A 139 -12.01 -1.71 15.42
C THR A 139 -11.96 -2.27 14.00
N PHE A 140 -12.80 -1.74 13.10
CA PHE A 140 -12.76 -2.07 11.68
C PHE A 140 -11.38 -1.82 11.06
N GLU A 141 -10.82 -0.62 11.25
CA GLU A 141 -9.52 -0.27 10.67
C GLU A 141 -8.40 -1.14 11.22
N ASN A 142 -8.40 -1.45 12.52
CA ASN A 142 -7.42 -2.35 13.11
C ASN A 142 -7.49 -3.76 12.50
N VAL A 143 -8.68 -4.30 12.28
CA VAL A 143 -8.84 -5.61 11.61
C VAL A 143 -8.23 -5.58 10.21
N MET A 144 -8.49 -4.52 9.44
CA MET A 144 -7.92 -4.37 8.10
C MET A 144 -6.38 -4.24 8.14
N TYR A 145 -5.84 -3.43 9.06
CA TYR A 145 -4.40 -3.25 9.21
C TYR A 145 -3.67 -4.51 9.68
N GLU A 146 -4.25 -5.26 10.63
CA GLU A 146 -3.73 -6.55 11.10
C GLU A 146 -3.68 -7.59 9.97
N ALA A 147 -4.65 -7.53 9.05
CA ALA A 147 -4.67 -8.35 7.83
C ALA A 147 -3.72 -7.84 6.72
N GLY A 148 -2.98 -6.75 6.95
CA GLY A 148 -2.01 -6.20 5.99
C GLY A 148 -2.60 -5.19 4.99
N TYR A 149 -3.92 -5.01 4.98
CA TYR A 149 -4.58 -4.03 4.13
C TYR A 149 -4.32 -2.62 4.65
N ALA A 150 -4.30 -1.65 3.74
CA ALA A 150 -4.25 -0.24 4.14
C ALA A 150 -4.99 0.64 3.14
N ARG A 151 -5.51 1.76 3.65
CA ARG A 151 -6.24 2.72 2.83
C ARG A 151 -5.30 3.61 2.02
N ARG A 152 -5.13 3.28 0.73
CA ARG A 152 -4.11 3.85 -0.16
C ARG A 152 -4.74 4.48 -1.41
N LYS A 153 -3.93 5.25 -2.16
CA LYS A 153 -4.36 5.80 -3.45
C LYS A 153 -4.35 4.68 -4.50
N PRO A 154 -5.49 4.43 -5.19
CA PRO A 154 -5.57 3.39 -6.21
C PRO A 154 -4.67 3.66 -7.42
N GLY A 155 -4.37 2.60 -8.17
CA GLY A 155 -3.70 2.69 -9.46
C GLY A 155 -4.60 3.35 -10.51
N TRP A 156 -4.00 4.06 -11.46
CA TRP A 156 -4.71 4.63 -12.62
C TRP A 156 -4.03 4.14 -13.89
N LYS A 157 -4.69 3.23 -14.60
CA LYS A 157 -4.19 2.62 -15.84
C LYS A 157 -5.34 2.55 -16.85
N PRO A 158 -5.06 2.67 -18.15
CA PRO A 158 -6.08 2.35 -19.14
C PRO A 158 -6.44 0.85 -19.00
N PRO A 159 -7.71 0.48 -19.20
CA PRO A 159 -8.07 -0.92 -19.38
C PRO A 159 -7.37 -1.44 -20.64
N LEU A 160 -6.93 -2.68 -20.59
CA LEU A 160 -6.33 -3.39 -21.73
C LEU A 160 -7.05 -4.72 -21.86
N THR A 161 -7.29 -5.13 -23.09
CA THR A 161 -7.69 -6.48 -23.46
C THR A 161 -6.50 -7.43 -23.36
N GLU A 162 -6.76 -8.74 -23.28
CA GLU A 162 -5.68 -9.75 -23.25
C GLU A 162 -4.81 -9.69 -24.51
N GLN A 163 -5.43 -9.43 -25.67
CA GLN A 163 -4.71 -9.25 -26.93
C GLN A 163 -3.78 -8.03 -26.88
N GLU A 164 -4.28 -6.87 -26.44
CA GLU A 164 -3.44 -5.67 -26.29
C GLU A 164 -2.31 -5.87 -25.27
N MET A 165 -2.53 -6.68 -24.24
CA MET A 165 -1.48 -7.03 -23.29
C MET A 165 -0.38 -7.87 -23.95
N GLN A 166 -0.77 -8.85 -24.79
CA GLN A 166 0.15 -9.69 -25.54
C GLN A 166 0.92 -8.88 -26.58
N ASP A 167 0.23 -8.07 -27.39
CA ASP A 167 0.85 -7.22 -28.41
C ASP A 167 1.89 -6.27 -27.80
N ARG A 168 1.56 -5.68 -26.64
CA ARG A 168 2.49 -4.82 -25.90
C ARG A 168 3.69 -5.57 -25.33
N TYR A 169 3.48 -6.82 -24.91
CA TYR A 169 4.55 -7.68 -24.40
C TYR A 169 5.52 -8.06 -25.52
N GLU A 170 4.99 -8.50 -26.67
CA GLU A 170 5.77 -8.83 -27.86
C GLU A 170 6.57 -7.63 -28.37
N TRP A 171 5.91 -6.47 -28.47
CA TRP A 171 6.58 -5.22 -28.85
C TRP A 171 7.74 -4.87 -27.90
N ALA A 172 7.53 -5.03 -26.58
CA ALA A 172 8.55 -4.75 -25.58
C ALA A 172 9.75 -5.71 -25.64
N LEU A 173 9.52 -6.98 -26.01
CA LEU A 173 10.59 -7.95 -26.24
C LEU A 173 11.40 -7.61 -27.49
N GLU A 174 10.73 -7.25 -28.58
CA GLU A 174 11.38 -6.88 -29.84
C GLU A 174 12.22 -5.60 -29.68
N HIS A 175 11.67 -4.60 -28.97
CA HIS A 175 12.28 -3.28 -28.78
C HIS A 175 13.02 -3.15 -27.44
N ASN A 176 13.54 -4.26 -26.89
CA ASN A 176 14.28 -4.26 -25.64
C ASN A 176 15.69 -3.65 -25.83
N PRO A 177 16.05 -2.56 -25.11
CA PRO A 177 17.39 -1.97 -25.18
C PRO A 177 18.46 -2.86 -24.51
N ASP A 178 18.04 -3.70 -23.56
CA ASP A 178 18.87 -4.61 -22.77
C ASP A 178 18.72 -6.07 -23.26
N LYS A 179 18.65 -6.27 -24.58
CA LYS A 179 18.36 -7.58 -25.18
C LYS A 179 19.39 -8.65 -24.83
N TYR A 180 20.67 -8.27 -24.73
CA TYR A 180 21.76 -9.21 -24.46
C TYR A 180 22.20 -9.16 -23.00
N LYS A 181 22.44 -7.95 -22.46
CA LYS A 181 22.80 -7.74 -21.06
C LYS A 181 22.22 -6.43 -20.53
N VAL A 182 21.75 -6.45 -19.28
CA VAL A 182 21.24 -5.24 -18.61
C VAL A 182 22.29 -4.13 -18.60
N GLY A 183 21.94 -2.99 -19.20
CA GLY A 183 22.76 -1.79 -19.25
C GLY A 183 23.81 -1.77 -20.37
N ASP A 184 23.83 -2.74 -21.27
CA ASP A 184 24.76 -2.73 -22.42
C ASP A 184 24.31 -1.77 -23.53
N ASN A 185 23.02 -1.44 -23.60
CA ASN A 185 22.39 -0.63 -24.66
C ASN A 185 22.67 -1.18 -26.08
N LEU A 186 22.95 -2.47 -26.22
CA LEU A 186 23.22 -3.13 -27.50
C LEU A 186 21.94 -3.65 -28.18
N GLY A 187 20.80 -3.57 -27.49
CA GLY A 187 19.49 -3.83 -28.05
C GLY A 187 18.94 -2.63 -28.84
N PHE A 188 17.62 -2.44 -28.78
CA PHE A 188 16.95 -1.38 -29.51
C PHE A 188 17.35 0.03 -29.01
N ASN A 189 17.75 0.90 -29.94
CA ASN A 189 18.27 2.23 -29.59
C ASN A 189 17.18 3.31 -29.63
N PHE A 190 16.52 3.52 -28.48
CA PHE A 190 15.52 4.58 -28.30
C PHE A 190 16.05 6.01 -28.49
N ARG A 191 17.37 6.23 -28.54
CA ARG A 191 17.93 7.57 -28.77
C ARG A 191 17.78 8.04 -30.23
N GLN A 192 17.58 7.11 -31.16
CA GLN A 192 17.34 7.41 -32.57
C GLN A 192 15.86 7.63 -32.89
N CYS A 193 14.96 7.35 -31.94
CA CYS A 193 13.53 7.54 -32.12
C CYS A 193 13.13 9.00 -31.98
N VAL A 194 12.23 9.43 -32.85
CA VAL A 194 11.44 10.65 -32.68
C VAL A 194 10.11 10.23 -32.09
N TYR A 195 9.78 10.79 -30.93
CA TYR A 195 8.50 10.59 -30.27
C TYR A 195 7.58 11.74 -30.60
N THR A 196 6.33 11.43 -30.93
CA THR A 196 5.26 12.40 -31.13
C THR A 196 4.08 11.97 -30.30
N ASP A 197 3.47 12.90 -29.58
CA ASP A 197 2.25 12.63 -28.83
C ASP A 197 1.36 13.88 -28.79
N GLU A 198 0.07 13.65 -28.57
CA GLU A 198 -0.89 14.70 -28.34
C GLU A 198 -1.46 14.60 -26.93
N THR A 199 -1.34 15.69 -26.18
CA THR A 199 -1.80 15.75 -24.79
C THR A 199 -2.90 16.81 -24.64
N PRO A 200 -4.10 16.43 -24.18
CA PRO A 200 -5.12 17.40 -23.86
C PRO A 200 -4.77 18.17 -22.59
N ALA A 201 -4.80 19.50 -22.64
CA ALA A 201 -4.66 20.37 -21.48
C ALA A 201 -6.03 20.70 -20.85
N ARG A 202 -6.08 20.66 -19.52
CA ARG A 202 -7.27 20.94 -18.71
C ARG A 202 -7.06 22.15 -17.83
N ILE A 203 -8.06 23.01 -17.75
CA ILE A 203 -8.09 24.17 -16.85
C ILE A 203 -9.13 23.89 -15.76
N GLY A 204 -8.71 23.88 -14.49
CA GLY A 204 -9.60 23.78 -13.33
C GLY A 204 -9.91 22.38 -12.78
N GLU A 205 -9.11 21.34 -13.09
CA GLU A 205 -9.36 20.00 -12.56
C GLU A 205 -9.03 19.90 -11.05
N GLN A 206 -10.07 19.87 -10.21
CA GLN A 206 -9.92 19.55 -8.80
C GLN A 206 -9.80 18.03 -8.64
N ARG A 207 -8.59 17.55 -8.34
CA ARG A 207 -8.35 16.13 -8.05
C ARG A 207 -8.76 15.82 -6.61
N GLY A 208 -9.97 15.30 -6.41
CA GLY A 208 -10.39 14.70 -5.15
C GLY A 208 -9.50 13.51 -4.77
N MET A 209 -9.17 13.37 -3.47
CA MET A 209 -8.33 12.29 -2.98
C MET A 209 -9.16 10.99 -2.83
N ARG A 210 -9.28 10.22 -3.92
CA ARG A 210 -9.83 8.85 -3.86
C ARG A 210 -8.86 7.90 -3.16
N ARG A 211 -9.38 7.03 -2.31
CA ARG A 211 -8.61 6.00 -1.61
C ARG A 211 -9.42 4.71 -1.50
N ALA A 212 -8.73 3.59 -1.60
CA ALA A 212 -9.30 2.25 -1.50
C ALA A 212 -8.51 1.39 -0.50
N TRP A 213 -9.15 0.36 0.04
CA TRP A 213 -8.54 -0.70 0.83
C TRP A 213 -7.96 -1.78 -0.09
N PHE A 214 -6.63 -1.95 -0.05
CA PHE A 214 -5.94 -2.99 -0.81
C PHE A 214 -4.56 -3.31 -0.21
N LEU A 215 -4.06 -4.51 -0.51
CA LEU A 215 -2.69 -4.94 -0.20
C LEU A 215 -1.67 -4.25 -1.13
N PRO A 216 -0.37 -4.20 -0.81
CA PRO A 216 0.62 -3.50 -1.64
C PRO A 216 0.70 -3.96 -3.11
N ASP A 217 0.46 -5.25 -3.35
CA ASP A 217 0.50 -5.97 -4.62
C ASP A 217 -0.79 -5.83 -5.44
N GLU A 218 -1.96 -5.74 -4.79
CA GLU A 218 -3.28 -5.58 -5.44
C GLU A 218 -3.51 -4.22 -6.14
N LYS A 219 -2.51 -3.32 -6.15
CA LYS A 219 -2.67 -1.93 -6.62
C LYS A 219 -3.24 -1.81 -8.05
N TYR A 220 -2.96 -2.81 -8.89
CA TYR A 220 -3.34 -2.84 -10.30
C TYR A 220 -4.40 -3.90 -10.62
N ASP A 221 -5.03 -4.48 -9.60
CA ASP A 221 -6.14 -5.41 -9.76
C ASP A 221 -7.37 -4.67 -10.29
N CYS A 222 -8.25 -5.38 -10.98
CA CYS A 222 -9.43 -4.79 -11.62
C CYS A 222 -10.35 -4.06 -10.64
N ASP A 223 -10.48 -4.57 -9.41
CA ASP A 223 -11.34 -3.97 -8.38
C ASP A 223 -10.68 -2.81 -7.63
N VAL A 224 -9.38 -2.55 -7.86
CA VAL A 224 -8.62 -1.48 -7.21
C VAL A 224 -8.22 -0.39 -8.21
N LYS A 225 -7.81 -0.77 -9.42
CA LYS A 225 -7.39 0.18 -10.45
C LYS A 225 -8.59 0.94 -10.99
N HIS A 226 -8.36 2.19 -11.32
CA HIS A 226 -9.28 2.99 -12.10
C HIS A 226 -8.82 3.14 -13.53
N ASP A 227 -9.81 3.22 -14.41
CA ASP A 227 -9.62 3.50 -15.80
C ASP A 227 -9.14 4.94 -15.97
N ARG A 228 -7.98 5.07 -16.60
CA ARG A 228 -7.46 6.36 -17.07
C ARG A 228 -8.02 6.64 -18.46
N VAL A 229 -9.34 6.82 -18.56
CA VAL A 229 -9.98 7.27 -19.81
C VAL A 229 -10.41 8.72 -19.63
N GLN A 230 -9.80 9.61 -20.42
CA GLN A 230 -9.99 11.05 -20.31
C GLN A 230 -10.87 11.56 -21.45
N LYS A 231 -12.17 11.79 -21.18
CA LYS A 231 -13.17 12.17 -22.21
C LYS A 231 -13.28 13.66 -22.52
N TYR A 232 -12.58 14.54 -21.82
CA TYR A 232 -12.74 16.00 -21.94
C TYR A 232 -11.39 16.72 -22.09
N CYS A 233 -11.29 17.56 -23.11
CA CYS A 233 -10.17 18.44 -23.41
C CYS A 233 -10.69 19.86 -23.74
N LYS A 234 -9.96 20.90 -23.33
CA LYS A 234 -10.26 22.30 -23.73
C LYS A 234 -9.24 22.83 -24.74
N LEU A 235 -8.03 22.29 -24.70
CA LEU A 235 -6.89 22.61 -25.55
C LEU A 235 -6.18 21.29 -25.84
N GLN A 236 -5.69 21.10 -27.05
CA GLN A 236 -4.89 19.93 -27.42
C GLN A 236 -3.46 20.40 -27.73
N PHE A 237 -2.47 19.83 -27.06
CA PHE A 237 -1.07 20.14 -27.32
C PHE A 237 -0.44 18.98 -28.09
N TYR A 238 0.11 19.26 -29.26
CA TYR A 238 0.98 18.33 -29.98
C TYR A 238 2.44 18.71 -29.74
N GLY A 239 3.27 17.70 -29.54
CA GLY A 239 4.72 17.88 -29.44
C GLY A 239 5.49 16.71 -30.00
N ALA A 240 6.58 17.02 -30.69
CA ALA A 240 7.61 16.06 -31.05
C ALA A 240 8.85 16.24 -30.16
N PHE A 241 9.53 15.16 -29.82
CA PHE A 241 10.81 15.22 -29.11
C PHE A 241 11.68 13.98 -29.39
N THR A 242 12.98 14.14 -29.23
CA THR A 242 13.96 13.05 -29.21
C THR A 242 14.70 13.06 -27.86
N TYR A 243 15.57 12.08 -27.63
CA TYR A 243 16.25 11.88 -26.35
C TYR A 243 16.91 13.15 -25.77
N ASN A 244 17.50 13.99 -26.62
CA ASN A 244 18.20 15.22 -26.21
C ASN A 244 17.66 16.51 -26.84
N HIS A 245 16.61 16.45 -27.65
CA HIS A 245 16.09 17.63 -28.33
C HIS A 245 14.58 17.74 -28.23
N ARG A 246 14.11 18.95 -27.94
CA ARG A 246 12.71 19.31 -28.11
C ARG A 246 12.49 19.55 -29.60
N GLY A 247 11.51 18.86 -30.17
CA GLY A 247 11.07 19.06 -31.53
C GLY A 247 9.99 20.16 -31.62
N PRO A 248 9.38 20.30 -32.80
CA PRO A 248 8.27 21.24 -32.98
C PRO A 248 7.09 20.90 -32.08
N CYS A 249 6.36 21.93 -31.65
CA CYS A 249 5.12 21.79 -30.91
C CYS A 249 4.04 22.71 -31.46
N HIS A 250 2.79 22.31 -31.29
CA HIS A 250 1.63 23.08 -31.71
C HIS A 250 0.53 23.00 -30.64
N ILE A 251 -0.17 24.10 -30.41
CA ILE A 251 -1.34 24.13 -29.52
C ILE A 251 -2.55 24.33 -30.40
N TYR A 252 -3.38 23.29 -30.51
CA TYR A 252 -4.66 23.37 -31.19
C TYR A 252 -5.69 24.02 -30.25
N GLY A 253 -6.43 24.98 -30.81
CA GLY A 253 -7.67 25.47 -30.20
C GLY A 253 -8.79 24.45 -30.33
N HIS A 254 -9.93 24.75 -29.71
CA HIS A 254 -11.14 23.97 -29.94
C HIS A 254 -11.70 24.27 -31.33
N GLU A 255 -11.64 23.31 -32.25
CA GLU A 255 -12.24 23.41 -33.57
C GLU A 255 -13.77 23.31 -33.49
N LYS A 256 -14.47 24.19 -34.21
CA LYS A 256 -15.92 24.06 -34.44
C LYS A 256 -16.19 22.95 -35.46
N GLU A 257 -17.39 22.39 -35.47
CA GLU A 257 -17.74 21.31 -36.42
C GLU A 257 -17.55 21.73 -37.89
N ASP A 258 -17.88 22.98 -38.24
CA ASP A 258 -17.67 23.49 -39.61
C ASP A 258 -16.18 23.59 -39.97
N GLU A 259 -15.33 23.93 -39.00
CA GLU A 259 -13.87 24.01 -39.17
C GLU A 259 -13.26 22.62 -39.36
N LYS A 260 -13.79 21.59 -38.67
CA LYS A 260 -13.37 20.20 -38.85
C LYS A 260 -13.65 19.70 -40.26
N VAL A 261 -14.85 19.92 -40.78
CA VAL A 261 -15.22 19.50 -42.15
C VAL A 261 -14.33 20.19 -43.19
N ALA A 262 -14.06 21.49 -43.01
CA ALA A 262 -13.16 22.23 -43.87
C ALA A 262 -11.70 21.72 -43.78
N ALA A 263 -11.22 21.42 -42.57
CA ALA A 263 -9.89 20.88 -42.34
C ALA A 263 -9.71 19.49 -42.94
N GLU A 264 -10.71 18.62 -42.83
CA GLU A 264 -10.71 17.28 -43.47
C GLU A 264 -10.60 17.38 -44.99
N ALA A 265 -11.37 18.28 -45.60
CA ALA A 265 -11.32 18.51 -47.05
C ALA A 265 -9.94 19.04 -47.49
N ALA A 266 -9.38 19.99 -46.74
CA ALA A 266 -8.05 20.54 -47.00
C ALA A 266 -6.94 19.48 -46.86
N LEU A 267 -7.01 18.66 -45.80
CA LEU A 267 -6.08 17.57 -45.54
C LEU A 267 -6.14 16.50 -46.63
N ALA A 268 -7.34 16.13 -47.09
CA ALA A 268 -7.52 15.18 -48.18
C ALA A 268 -6.87 15.69 -49.48
N HIS A 269 -7.03 16.98 -49.79
CA HIS A 269 -6.40 17.62 -50.94
C HIS A 269 -4.87 17.62 -50.81
N GLU A 270 -4.33 18.05 -49.66
CA GLU A 270 -2.89 18.07 -49.42
C GLU A 270 -2.26 16.67 -49.51
N ASN A 271 -2.92 15.67 -48.93
CA ASN A 271 -2.47 14.28 -49.00
C ASN A 271 -2.48 13.73 -50.43
N ALA A 272 -3.47 14.12 -51.25
CA ALA A 272 -3.51 13.74 -52.66
C ALA A 272 -2.33 14.35 -53.44
N GLU A 273 -2.02 15.62 -53.21
CA GLU A 273 -0.88 16.30 -53.84
C GLU A 273 0.46 15.70 -53.39
N ARG A 274 0.65 15.45 -52.08
CA ARG A 274 1.85 14.79 -51.56
C ARG A 274 2.06 13.40 -52.16
N ARG A 275 0.98 12.61 -52.32
CA ARG A 275 1.04 11.29 -52.98
C ARG A 275 1.51 11.42 -54.44
N LYS A 276 0.96 12.36 -55.21
CA LYS A 276 1.39 12.60 -56.60
C LYS A 276 2.86 12.98 -56.69
N GLN A 277 3.31 13.88 -55.81
CA GLN A 277 4.71 14.32 -55.76
C GLN A 277 5.66 13.18 -55.37
N ALA A 278 5.29 12.36 -54.37
CA ALA A 278 6.08 11.20 -53.95
C ALA A 278 6.21 10.16 -55.08
N THR A 279 5.12 9.86 -55.79
CA THR A 279 5.14 8.96 -56.95
C THR A 279 6.04 9.49 -58.06
N SER A 280 5.95 10.79 -58.37
CA SER A 280 6.81 11.45 -59.37
C SER A 280 8.30 11.40 -58.97
N ALA A 281 8.60 11.65 -57.69
CA ALA A 281 9.96 11.56 -57.16
C ALA A 281 10.51 10.12 -57.23
N GLN A 282 9.69 9.10 -56.93
CA GLN A 282 10.07 7.70 -57.07
C GLN A 282 10.37 7.31 -58.52
N HIS A 283 9.56 7.77 -59.48
CA HIS A 283 9.82 7.54 -60.90
C HIS A 283 11.11 8.19 -61.38
N ARG A 284 11.38 9.43 -60.97
CA ARG A 284 12.64 10.13 -61.29
C ARG A 284 13.86 9.44 -60.68
N ALA A 285 13.75 9.00 -59.42
CA ALA A 285 14.82 8.26 -58.75
C ALA A 285 15.11 6.91 -59.44
N ARG A 286 14.07 6.20 -59.89
CA ARG A 286 14.23 4.95 -60.66
C ARG A 286 14.87 5.18 -62.03
N ALA A 287 14.49 6.24 -62.74
CA ALA A 287 15.12 6.59 -64.02
C ALA A 287 16.60 6.92 -63.86
N ALA A 288 16.96 7.72 -62.84
CA ALA A 288 18.36 8.06 -62.55
C ALA A 288 19.22 6.84 -62.17
N LEU A 289 18.63 5.79 -61.57
CA LEU A 289 19.31 4.53 -61.28
C LEU A 289 19.48 3.61 -62.50
N GLN A 290 18.73 3.84 -63.58
CA GLN A 290 18.85 3.10 -64.84
C GLN A 290 19.85 3.73 -65.82
N GLU A 291 20.29 4.96 -65.56
CA GLU A 291 21.30 5.70 -66.34
C GLU A 291 22.74 5.50 -65.81
N ILE A 292 22.93 4.66 -64.78
CA ILE A 292 24.22 4.20 -64.23
C ILE A 292 24.44 2.75 -64.69
#